data_AF-A0AAD0UAF9-F1
#
_entry.id   AF-A0AAD0UAF9-F1
#
_cell.length_a   1.000
_cell.length_b   1.000
_cell.length_c   1.000
_cell.angle_alpha   90.00
_cell.angle_beta   90.00
_cell.angle_gamma   90.00
#
_symmetry.space_group_name_H-M   'P 1'
#
loop_
_entity.id
_entity.type
_entity.pdbx_description
1 polymer ?
#
loop_
_entity_poly.entity_id
_entity_poly.type
_entity_poly.pdbx_seq_one_letter_code
_entity_poly.pdbx_strand_id
1 'polypeptide(L)'
;MRHLPKSVAPQMTLQDLGLAVTSKAGCSPLLGQDVARTLLDEFNSMLAAGYQLSIPQLCRPIRPGHTTWRIDVANPMLGFAGALLFTVPTIH
;
A
#
# COMPACT_ATOMS: atom_id res chain seq x y z
N MET A 1 -38.34 -6.84 3.88
CA MET A 1 -37.33 -5.92 3.32
C MET A 1 -35.97 -6.38 3.79
N ARG A 2 -35.16 -7.01 2.92
CA ARG A 2 -33.79 -7.41 3.25
C ARG A 2 -32.91 -6.17 3.12
N HIS A 3 -32.41 -5.65 4.23
CA HIS A 3 -31.31 -4.69 4.20
C HIS A 3 -30.09 -5.40 3.59
N LEU A 4 -29.75 -5.09 2.34
CA LEU A 4 -28.40 -5.40 1.87
C LEU A 4 -27.43 -4.65 2.79
N PRO A 5 -26.41 -5.30 3.36
CA PRO A 5 -25.34 -4.56 4.00
C PRO A 5 -24.77 -3.63 2.93
N LYS A 6 -24.77 -2.32 3.22
CA LYS A 6 -24.01 -1.32 2.46
C LYS A 6 -22.65 -1.95 2.23
N SER A 7 -22.30 -2.23 0.97
CA SER A 7 -20.99 -2.69 0.59
C SER A 7 -20.01 -1.64 1.09
N VAL A 8 -19.38 -1.91 2.24
CA VAL A 8 -18.33 -1.07 2.77
C VAL A 8 -17.22 -1.21 1.74
N ALA A 9 -16.93 -0.13 1.02
CA ALA A 9 -15.81 -0.11 0.10
C ALA A 9 -14.58 -0.65 0.86
N PRO A 10 -13.79 -1.57 0.28
CA PRO A 10 -12.62 -2.11 0.96
C PRO A 10 -11.74 -0.92 1.36
N GLN A 11 -11.54 -0.71 2.65
CA GLN A 11 -10.67 0.32 3.18
C GLN A 11 -9.45 -0.38 3.78
N MET A 12 -8.27 0.04 3.36
CA MET A 12 -7.04 -0.40 4.00
C MET A 12 -6.83 0.48 5.24
N THR A 13 -6.68 -0.11 6.42
CA THR A 13 -6.44 0.69 7.62
C THR A 13 -4.99 1.15 7.65
N LEU A 14 -4.73 2.32 8.25
CA LEU A 14 -3.38 2.83 8.51
C LEU A 14 -2.56 1.81 9.31
N GLN A 15 -3.24 1.01 10.13
CA GLN A 15 -2.64 -0.04 10.94
C GLN A 15 -2.17 -1.21 10.07
N ASP A 16 -2.97 -1.70 9.12
CA ASP A 16 -2.59 -2.80 8.23
C ASP A 16 -1.45 -2.40 7.28
N LEU A 17 -1.53 -1.19 6.71
CA LEU A 17 -0.50 -0.67 5.83
C LEU A 17 0.79 -0.36 6.60
N GLY A 18 0.66 0.28 7.76
CA GLY A 18 1.76 0.58 8.66
C GLY A 18 2.47 -0.68 9.16
N LEU A 19 1.74 -1.74 9.51
CA LEU A 19 2.33 -3.01 9.93
C LEU A 19 3.03 -3.71 8.77
N ALA A 20 2.42 -3.73 7.58
CA ALA A 20 3.01 -4.36 6.40
C ALA A 20 4.30 -3.66 5.95
N VAL A 21 4.32 -2.33 5.98
CA VAL A 21 5.52 -1.54 5.68
C VAL A 21 6.54 -1.75 6.79
N THR A 22 6.19 -1.52 8.06
CA THR A 22 7.15 -1.57 9.18
C THR A 22 7.75 -2.96 9.40
N SER A 23 6.96 -4.04 9.31
CA SER A 23 7.43 -5.41 9.56
C SER A 23 8.41 -5.93 8.51
N LYS A 24 8.33 -5.41 7.29
CA LYS A 24 9.18 -5.84 6.17
C LYS A 24 10.31 -4.84 5.87
N ALA A 25 10.19 -3.57 6.27
CA ALA A 25 11.09 -2.51 5.78
C ALA A 25 12.55 -2.61 6.23
N GLY A 26 12.82 -3.23 7.37
CA GLY A 26 14.09 -2.99 8.10
C GLY A 26 14.36 -1.51 8.38
N CYS A 27 13.33 -0.65 8.25
CA CYS A 27 13.39 0.79 8.49
C CYS A 27 12.92 1.08 9.91
N SER A 28 13.26 2.26 10.45
CA SER A 28 12.76 2.65 11.76
C SER A 28 11.21 2.66 11.77
N PRO A 29 10.57 2.24 12.88
CA PRO A 29 9.10 2.21 12.97
C PRO A 29 8.41 3.55 12.68
N LEU A 30 9.08 4.66 13.01
CA LEU A 30 8.60 6.02 12.72
C LEU A 30 8.56 6.30 11.21
N LEU A 31 9.61 5.90 10.49
CA LEU A 31 9.67 6.07 9.05
C LEU A 31 8.66 5.17 8.33
N GLY A 32 8.44 3.96 8.84
CA GLY A 32 7.38 3.07 8.36
C GLY A 32 5.98 3.68 8.52
N GLN A 33 5.73 4.40 9.62
CA GLN A 33 4.46 5.09 9.86
C GLN A 33 4.27 6.31 8.96
N ASP A 34 5.29 7.14 8.77
CA ASP A 34 5.19 8.34 7.92
C ASP A 34 4.97 7.97 6.44
N VAL A 35 5.64 6.92 5.96
CA VAL A 35 5.42 6.35 4.63
C VAL A 35 4.02 5.78 4.51
N ALA A 36 3.59 4.97 5.47
CA ALA A 36 2.25 4.40 5.47
C ALA A 36 1.19 5.49 5.47
N ARG A 37 1.37 6.57 6.25
CA ARG A 37 0.44 7.70 6.28
C ARG A 37 0.39 8.45 4.96
N THR A 38 1.54 8.67 4.31
CA THR A 38 1.60 9.31 3.00
C THR A 38 0.92 8.48 1.92
N LEU A 39 1.09 7.15 1.96
CA LEU A 39 0.50 6.24 0.97
C LEU A 39 -0.96 5.92 1.24
N LEU A 40 -1.44 6.13 2.47
CA LEU A 40 -2.79 5.74 2.87
C LEU A 40 -3.85 6.50 2.11
N ASP A 41 -3.69 7.81 1.92
CA ASP A 41 -4.67 8.66 1.26
C ASP A 41 -4.79 8.28 -0.22
N GLU A 42 -3.67 8.10 -0.92
CA GLU A 42 -3.63 7.55 -2.27
C GLU A 42 -4.28 6.15 -2.35
N PHE A 43 -3.95 5.23 -1.45
CA PHE A 43 -4.48 3.86 -1.50
C PHE A 43 -5.98 3.82 -1.22
N ASN A 44 -6.47 4.61 -0.28
CA ASN A 44 -7.89 4.74 -0.03
C ASN A 44 -8.62 5.35 -1.22
N SER A 45 -7.99 6.33 -1.90
CA SER A 45 -8.54 6.89 -3.14
C SER A 45 -8.62 5.84 -4.26
N MET A 46 -7.58 5.00 -4.40
CA MET A 46 -7.56 3.90 -5.37
C MET A 46 -8.61 2.83 -5.06
N LEU A 47 -8.73 2.41 -3.80
CA LEU A 47 -9.75 1.45 -3.37
C LEU A 47 -11.17 1.99 -3.60
N ALA A 48 -11.41 3.27 -3.31
CA ALA A 48 -12.69 3.95 -3.58
C ALA A 48 -13.00 4.03 -5.08
N ALA A 49 -11.97 4.13 -5.93
CA ALA A 49 -12.09 4.08 -7.40
C ALA A 49 -12.21 2.64 -7.95
N GLY A 50 -12.28 1.62 -7.09
CA GLY A 50 -12.48 0.21 -7.48
C GLY A 50 -11.20 -0.54 -7.84
N TYR A 51 -10.03 0.01 -7.53
CA TYR A 51 -8.78 -0.72 -7.65
C TYR A 51 -8.62 -1.72 -6.49
N GLN A 52 -7.97 -2.83 -6.79
CA GLN A 52 -7.54 -3.85 -5.84
C GLN A 52 -6.02 -3.69 -5.63
N LEU A 53 -5.59 -3.67 -4.37
CA LEU A 53 -4.21 -3.49 -3.96
C LEU A 53 -3.70 -4.75 -3.27
N SER A 54 -2.53 -5.24 -3.67
CA SER A 54 -1.86 -6.33 -2.96
C SER A 54 -1.08 -5.84 -1.73
N ILE A 55 -0.69 -6.77 -0.87
CA ILE A 55 0.18 -6.44 0.28
C ILE A 55 1.54 -5.99 -0.25
N PRO A 56 2.12 -4.88 0.29
CA PRO A 56 3.46 -4.44 -0.08
C PRO A 56 4.51 -5.55 0.00
N GLN A 57 5.29 -5.68 -1.07
CA GLN A 57 6.40 -6.63 -1.18
C GLN A 57 7.72 -5.88 -1.29
N LEU A 58 8.70 -6.29 -0.49
CA LEU A 58 10.06 -5.81 -0.64
C LEU A 58 10.62 -6.25 -1.99
N CYS A 59 11.25 -5.29 -2.66
CA CYS A 59 11.99 -5.54 -3.87
C CYS A 59 13.48 -5.34 -3.64
N ARG A 60 14.30 -5.77 -4.59
CA ARG A 60 15.70 -5.38 -4.62
C ARG A 60 15.79 -3.84 -4.62
N PRO A 61 16.66 -3.25 -3.78
CA PRO A 61 16.92 -1.82 -3.81
C PRO A 61 17.32 -1.38 -5.21
N ILE A 62 16.57 -0.44 -5.78
CA ILE A 62 16.97 0.23 -7.04
C ILE A 62 18.03 1.31 -6.78
N ARG A 63 18.17 1.75 -5.52
CA ARG A 63 19.14 2.76 -5.09
C ARG A 63 19.79 2.33 -3.77
N PRO A 64 21.13 2.48 -3.62
CA PRO A 64 21.79 2.26 -2.34
C PRO A 64 21.20 3.10 -1.21
N GLY A 65 21.12 2.54 0.00
CA GLY A 65 20.54 3.21 1.18
C GLY A 65 19.05 3.52 1.06
N HIS A 66 18.32 2.78 0.22
CA HIS A 66 16.87 2.90 0.07
C HIS A 66 16.21 1.52 0.09
N THR A 67 15.02 1.46 0.68
CA THR A 67 14.14 0.30 0.63
C THR A 67 13.14 0.50 -0.49
N THR A 68 13.06 -0.46 -1.42
CA THR A 68 12.13 -0.44 -2.54
C THR A 68 10.98 -1.40 -2.26
N TRP A 69 9.77 -0.95 -2.59
CA TRP A 69 8.55 -1.72 -2.46
C TRP A 69 7.82 -1.81 -3.78
N ARG A 70 7.12 -2.92 -3.94
CA ARG A 70 6.15 -3.14 -5.00
C ARG A 70 4.78 -3.43 -4.40
N ILE A 71 3.76 -2.83 -4.98
CA ILE A 71 2.37 -3.19 -4.77
C ILE A 71 1.77 -3.47 -6.13
N ASP A 72 1.17 -4.65 -6.27
CA ASP A 72 0.38 -4.94 -7.46
C ASP A 72 -0.97 -4.27 -7.34
N VAL A 73 -1.40 -3.70 -8.45
CA VAL A 73 -2.64 -2.95 -8.55
C VAL A 73 -3.43 -3.51 -9.72
N ALA A 74 -4.70 -3.82 -9.51
CA ALA A 74 -5.61 -4.23 -10.56
C ALA A 74 -6.91 -3.45 -10.51
N ASN A 75 -7.50 -3.16 -11.66
CA ASN A 75 -8.89 -2.72 -11.76
C ASN A 75 -9.58 -3.61 -12.81
N PRO A 76 -10.30 -4.66 -12.38
CA PRO A 76 -10.92 -5.60 -13.31
C PRO A 76 -12.03 -4.97 -14.14
N MET A 77 -12.68 -3.90 -13.64
CA MET A 77 -13.70 -3.17 -14.41
C MET A 77 -13.10 -2.40 -15.58
N LEU A 78 -11.86 -1.93 -15.43
CA LEU A 78 -11.13 -1.21 -16.47
C LEU A 78 -10.20 -2.13 -17.29
N GLY A 79 -10.14 -3.42 -16.98
CA GLY A 79 -9.17 -4.35 -17.58
C GLY A 79 -7.71 -3.97 -17.30
N PHE A 80 -7.45 -3.25 -16.21
CA PHE A 80 -6.11 -2.76 -15.85
C PHE A 80 -5.44 -3.71 -14.86
N ALA A 81 -4.16 -4.00 -15.10
CA ALA A 81 -3.27 -4.64 -14.15
C ALA A 81 -1.86 -4.03 -14.27
N GLY A 82 -1.27 -3.68 -13.14
CA GLY A 82 0.03 -3.04 -13.07
C GLY A 82 0.65 -3.17 -11.69
N ALA A 83 1.76 -2.46 -11.49
CA ALA A 83 2.42 -2.39 -10.20
C ALA A 83 2.91 -0.98 -9.92
N LEU A 84 2.74 -0.54 -8.68
CA LEU A 84 3.36 0.66 -8.15
C LEU A 84 4.66 0.29 -7.48
N LEU A 85 5.73 0.98 -7.86
CA LEU A 85 7.04 0.88 -7.22
C LEU A 85 7.30 2.18 -6.47
N PHE A 86 7.65 2.08 -5.19
CA PHE A 86 8.05 3.24 -4.40
C PHE A 86 9.31 2.93 -3.58
N THR A 87 10.14 3.96 -3.42
CA THR A 87 11.42 3.89 -2.73
C THR A 87 11.44 4.85 -1.56
N VAL A 88 11.99 4.39 -0.45
CA VAL A 88 12.11 5.17 0.78
C VAL A 88 13.54 5.10 1.29
N PRO A 89 14.16 6.20 1.76
CA PRO A 89 15.47 6.14 2.38
C PRO A 89 15.52 5.14 3.55
N THR A 90 16.53 4.27 3.54
CA THR A 90 16.87 3.38 4.66
C THR A 90 17.74 4.21 5.60
N ILE A 91 17.16 4.71 6.70
CA ILE A 91 17.95 5.36 7.75
C ILE A 91 18.64 4.23 8.52
N HIS A 92 19.98 4.18 8.43
CA HIS A 92 20.83 3.34 9.26
C HIS A 92 21.14 4.03 10.58
#